data_AF-A0A3P9HZ60-F1
#
_entry.id   AF-A0A3P9HZ60-F1
#
_cell.length_a   1.000
_cell.length_b   1.000
_cell.length_c   1.000
_cell.angle_alpha   90.00
_cell.angle_beta   90.00
_cell.angle_gamma   90.00
#
_symmetry.space_group_name_H-M   'P 1'
#
loop_
_entity.id
_entity.type
_entity.pdbx_description
1 polymer ?
#
loop_
_entity_poly.entity_id
_entity_poly.type
_entity_poly.pdbx_seq_one_letter_code
_entity_poly.pdbx_strand_id
1 'polypeptide(L)'
;MNFPASHYGDLNDRNPVFIAFRRDIKSLKSLMKRPDGGAQVKGVRLLVEIWKQYKHRLPTKSYQEQMLQTADFLSEIKMYEVALWQGYSLHLQQFSSEEITDIRDLEHFKACFFPEGLDVDQDVVSMKVRCYKLGKSWFKKHSILRQGGRCKLLHVLNFIRIMMQAFQQHDHLSWHIHNGTSLFSPCASFQALEYLLWASISVELSVPLMTAKYLPLSVTLYCAVCHCYYDNQAGTQAEVRSRFLFLLFQLGALVFKRAVFENRRPKYKTRIQTKSSLKDFTSPWPRTSTEKLLTSMFDSCAAQFLAILEALWDSSARPLQMRMLGDAELQETALELLSAGLRILSGL
;
A
#
# COMPACT_ATOMS: atom_id res chain seq x y z
N MET A 1 16.03 -29.89 -33.71
CA MET A 1 15.61 -28.52 -34.10
C MET A 1 14.72 -27.96 -32.99
N ASN A 2 14.99 -26.75 -32.50
CA ASN A 2 14.20 -26.09 -31.45
C ASN A 2 13.09 -25.25 -32.07
N PHE A 3 11.96 -25.87 -32.42
CA PHE A 3 10.82 -25.16 -33.00
C PHE A 3 9.99 -24.43 -31.93
N PRO A 4 9.27 -23.35 -32.32
CA PRO A 4 8.32 -22.67 -31.44
C PRO A 4 7.13 -23.57 -31.10
N ALA A 5 6.43 -23.27 -30.00
CA ALA A 5 5.30 -24.06 -29.52
C ALA A 5 4.18 -24.20 -30.56
N SER A 6 3.98 -23.18 -31.40
CA SER A 6 3.00 -23.19 -32.50
C SER A 6 3.27 -24.26 -33.56
N HIS A 7 4.51 -24.74 -33.69
CA HIS A 7 4.85 -25.84 -34.61
C HIS A 7 4.29 -27.19 -34.13
N TYR A 8 4.03 -27.35 -32.84
CA TYR A 8 3.59 -28.62 -32.24
C TYR A 8 2.07 -28.71 -32.07
N GLY A 9 1.32 -27.86 -32.77
CA GLY A 9 -0.15 -27.78 -32.70
C GLY A 9 -0.62 -26.76 -31.66
N ASP A 10 -1.80 -27.02 -31.10
CA ASP A 10 -2.49 -26.08 -30.22
C ASP A 10 -1.65 -25.67 -29.00
N LEU A 11 -1.78 -24.40 -28.62
CA LEU A 11 -1.10 -23.80 -27.46
C LEU A 11 -1.86 -24.14 -26.17
N ASN A 12 -1.99 -25.44 -25.89
CA ASN A 12 -2.66 -25.97 -24.71
C ASN A 12 -1.69 -26.72 -23.79
N ASP A 13 -2.22 -27.23 -22.68
CA ASP A 13 -1.43 -27.93 -21.66
C ASP A 13 -0.74 -29.22 -22.16
N ARG A 14 -1.17 -29.77 -23.29
CA ARG A 14 -0.59 -30.98 -23.89
C ARG A 14 0.58 -30.68 -24.82
N ASN A 15 0.82 -29.40 -25.12
CA ASN A 15 1.90 -28.99 -26.00
C ASN A 15 3.27 -29.37 -25.39
N PRO A 16 4.14 -30.07 -26.14
CA PRO A 16 5.39 -30.61 -25.61
C PRO A 16 6.35 -29.52 -25.13
N VAL A 17 6.32 -28.33 -25.73
CA VAL A 17 7.14 -27.19 -25.31
C VAL A 17 6.71 -26.68 -23.94
N PHE A 18 5.39 -26.59 -23.70
CA PHE A 18 4.84 -26.19 -22.41
C PHE A 18 5.09 -27.25 -21.32
N ILE A 19 5.01 -28.54 -21.66
CA ILE A 19 5.32 -29.64 -20.73
C ILE A 19 6.79 -29.57 -20.31
N ALA A 20 7.71 -29.47 -21.27
CA ALA A 20 9.14 -29.36 -21.00
C ALA A 20 9.46 -28.12 -20.15
N PHE A 21 8.91 -26.97 -20.52
CA PHE A 21 9.08 -25.72 -19.78
C PHE A 21 8.62 -25.85 -18.32
N ARG A 22 7.42 -26.39 -18.07
CA ARG A 22 6.91 -26.58 -16.70
C ARG A 22 7.76 -27.54 -15.89
N ARG A 23 8.27 -28.61 -16.49
CA ARG A 23 9.18 -29.55 -15.84
C ARG A 23 10.48 -28.86 -15.43
N ASP A 24 11.04 -28.02 -16.30
CA ASP A 24 12.30 -27.33 -16.04
C ASP A 24 12.11 -26.25 -14.95
N ILE A 25 11.00 -25.50 -14.98
CA ILE A 25 10.61 -24.58 -13.89
C ILE A 25 10.42 -25.32 -12.56
N LYS A 26 9.79 -26.50 -12.56
CA LYS A 26 9.63 -27.31 -11.34
C LYS A 26 10.99 -27.76 -10.78
N SER A 27 11.91 -28.12 -11.66
CA SER A 27 13.29 -28.52 -11.30
C SER A 27 14.10 -27.33 -10.75
N LEU A 28 13.93 -26.14 -11.35
CA LEU A 28 14.46 -24.90 -10.80
C LEU A 28 13.93 -24.65 -9.37
N LYS A 29 12.60 -24.67 -9.18
CA LYS A 29 11.99 -24.41 -7.88
C LYS A 29 12.45 -25.41 -6.82
N SER A 30 12.66 -26.67 -7.17
CA SER A 30 13.18 -27.67 -6.22
C SER A 30 14.62 -27.41 -5.81
N LEU A 31 15.50 -26.99 -6.75
CA LEU A 31 16.87 -26.59 -6.44
C LEU A 31 16.93 -25.36 -5.55
N MET A 32 16.14 -24.33 -5.88
CA MET A 32 16.15 -23.05 -5.18
C MET A 32 15.59 -23.12 -3.75
N LYS A 33 14.72 -24.10 -3.44
CA LYS A 33 14.21 -24.32 -2.08
C LYS A 33 15.23 -24.94 -1.13
N ARG A 34 16.32 -25.52 -1.64
CA ARG A 34 17.33 -26.16 -0.80
C ARG A 34 18.20 -25.06 -0.15
N PRO A 35 18.53 -25.18 1.14
CA PRO A 35 19.39 -24.21 1.82
C PRO A 35 20.87 -24.33 1.40
N ASP A 36 21.22 -25.38 0.65
CA ASP A 36 22.56 -25.59 0.10
C ASP A 36 22.91 -24.54 -0.97
N GLY A 37 23.94 -23.73 -0.70
CA GLY A 37 24.42 -22.71 -1.63
C GLY A 37 24.86 -23.30 -2.98
N GLY A 38 25.38 -24.52 -3.00
CA GLY A 38 25.75 -25.22 -4.24
C GLY A 38 24.54 -25.49 -5.14
N ALA A 39 23.45 -26.01 -4.56
CA ALA A 39 22.18 -26.22 -5.25
C ALA A 39 21.56 -24.90 -5.77
N GLN A 40 21.64 -23.83 -4.98
CA GLN A 40 21.14 -22.51 -5.39
C GLN A 40 21.91 -21.91 -6.56
N VAL A 41 23.25 -22.01 -6.57
CA VAL A 41 24.07 -21.57 -7.71
C VAL A 41 23.71 -22.34 -8.99
N LYS A 42 23.51 -23.66 -8.88
CA LYS A 42 23.01 -24.48 -10.00
C LYS A 42 21.62 -24.03 -10.46
N GLY A 43 20.74 -23.70 -9.53
CA GLY A 43 19.41 -23.16 -9.82
C GLY A 43 19.47 -21.84 -10.58
N VAL A 44 20.33 -20.90 -10.19
CA VAL A 44 20.51 -19.62 -10.91
C VAL A 44 21.01 -19.84 -12.34
N ARG A 45 21.94 -20.77 -12.55
CA ARG A 45 22.41 -21.12 -13.91
C ARG A 45 21.27 -21.70 -14.75
N LEU A 46 20.51 -22.64 -14.18
CA LEU A 46 19.36 -23.25 -14.83
C LEU A 46 18.28 -22.20 -15.20
N LEU A 47 18.05 -21.21 -14.33
CA LEU A 47 17.10 -20.12 -14.60
C LEU A 47 17.46 -19.35 -15.88
N VAL A 48 18.73 -18.97 -16.03
CA VAL A 48 19.22 -18.25 -17.21
C VAL A 48 19.09 -19.10 -18.47
N GLU A 49 19.39 -20.39 -18.37
CA GLU A 49 19.24 -21.35 -19.47
C GLU A 49 17.78 -21.50 -19.90
N ILE A 50 16.85 -21.62 -18.95
CA ILE A 50 15.40 -21.68 -19.21
C ILE A 50 14.96 -20.42 -19.96
N TRP A 51 15.32 -19.23 -19.48
CA TRP A 51 14.95 -17.98 -20.16
C TRP A 51 15.48 -17.91 -21.58
N LYS A 52 16.76 -18.22 -21.79
CA LYS A 52 17.37 -18.24 -23.12
C LYS A 52 16.69 -19.25 -24.05
N GLN A 53 16.39 -20.44 -23.55
CA GLN A 53 15.85 -21.53 -24.35
C GLN A 53 14.39 -21.28 -24.76
N TYR A 54 13.56 -20.75 -23.87
CA TYR A 54 12.11 -20.67 -24.08
C TYR A 54 11.61 -19.31 -24.57
N LYS A 55 12.42 -18.24 -24.51
CA LYS A 55 12.03 -16.88 -24.94
C LYS A 55 11.44 -16.80 -26.35
N HIS A 56 12.04 -17.50 -27.32
CA HIS A 56 11.58 -17.50 -28.72
C HIS A 56 10.61 -18.66 -29.02
N ARG A 57 10.37 -19.55 -28.05
CA ARG A 57 9.58 -20.77 -28.25
C ARG A 57 8.18 -20.68 -27.67
N LEU A 58 7.98 -19.82 -26.67
CA LEU A 58 6.68 -19.62 -26.02
C LEU A 58 6.03 -18.32 -26.51
N PRO A 59 4.68 -18.23 -26.48
CA PRO A 59 3.98 -16.97 -26.66
C PRO A 59 4.44 -15.92 -25.64
N THR A 60 4.59 -14.67 -26.09
CA THR A 60 5.16 -13.57 -25.29
C THR A 60 4.45 -13.39 -23.95
N LYS A 61 3.10 -13.34 -23.95
CA LYS A 61 2.29 -13.18 -22.72
C LYS A 61 2.54 -14.32 -21.72
N SER A 62 2.52 -15.57 -22.20
CA SER A 62 2.75 -16.76 -21.34
C SER A 62 4.17 -16.81 -20.78
N TYR A 63 5.17 -16.47 -21.59
CA TYR A 63 6.57 -16.40 -21.14
C TYR A 63 6.76 -15.33 -20.06
N GLN A 64 6.22 -14.15 -20.30
CA GLN A 64 6.30 -13.01 -19.40
C GLN A 64 5.63 -13.30 -18.04
N GLU A 65 4.41 -13.85 -18.04
CA GLU A 65 3.70 -14.21 -16.82
C GLU A 65 4.50 -15.24 -15.99
N GLN A 66 5.08 -16.25 -16.64
CA GLN A 66 5.88 -17.27 -15.98
C GLN A 66 7.20 -16.72 -15.41
N MET A 67 7.80 -15.74 -16.09
CA MET A 67 8.99 -15.03 -15.59
C MET A 67 8.67 -14.28 -14.29
N LEU A 68 7.51 -13.63 -14.21
CA LEU A 68 7.08 -12.91 -13.01
C LEU A 68 6.65 -13.83 -11.88
N GLN A 69 5.95 -14.93 -12.17
CA GLN A 69 5.65 -15.96 -11.16
C GLN A 69 6.92 -16.58 -10.57
N THR A 70 7.97 -16.72 -11.38
CA THR A 70 9.27 -17.20 -10.91
C THR A 70 9.96 -16.14 -10.05
N ALA A 71 9.90 -14.86 -10.45
CA ALA A 71 10.43 -13.75 -9.65
C ALA A 71 9.74 -13.61 -8.28
N ASP A 72 8.40 -13.71 -8.26
CA ASP A 72 7.60 -13.71 -7.03
C ASP A 72 8.02 -14.85 -6.10
N PHE A 73 8.16 -16.08 -6.62
CA PHE A 73 8.66 -17.22 -5.87
C PHE A 73 10.09 -16.99 -5.30
N LEU A 74 11.01 -16.44 -6.09
CA LEU A 74 12.36 -16.13 -5.64
C LEU A 74 12.38 -15.08 -4.51
N SER A 75 11.48 -14.09 -4.59
CA SER A 75 11.30 -13.09 -3.54
C SER A 75 10.77 -13.69 -2.23
N GLU A 76 9.84 -14.65 -2.32
CA GLU A 76 9.29 -15.37 -1.15
C GLU A 76 10.37 -16.15 -0.39
N ILE A 77 11.29 -16.81 -1.11
CA ILE A 77 12.43 -17.52 -0.50
C ILE A 77 13.61 -16.58 -0.16
N LYS A 78 13.39 -15.26 -0.19
CA LYS A 78 14.37 -14.21 0.15
C LYS A 78 15.57 -14.10 -0.79
N MET A 79 15.49 -14.67 -2.00
CA MET A 79 16.50 -14.52 -3.07
C MET A 79 16.26 -13.23 -3.85
N TYR A 80 16.28 -12.09 -3.15
CA TYR A 80 15.87 -10.79 -3.68
C TYR A 80 16.71 -10.33 -4.87
N GLU A 81 18.02 -10.58 -4.83
CA GLU A 81 18.92 -10.17 -5.91
C GLU A 81 18.63 -10.92 -7.22
N VAL A 82 18.41 -12.23 -7.13
CA VAL A 82 18.08 -13.05 -8.30
C VAL A 82 16.68 -12.70 -8.81
N ALA A 83 15.70 -12.52 -7.92
CA ALA A 83 14.35 -12.08 -8.30
C ALA A 83 14.37 -10.73 -9.05
N LEU A 84 15.21 -9.80 -8.58
CA LEU A 84 15.39 -8.48 -9.16
C LEU A 84 16.00 -8.58 -10.57
N TRP A 85 17.17 -9.21 -10.70
CA TRP A 85 17.93 -9.22 -11.94
C TRP A 85 17.42 -10.22 -12.98
N GLN A 86 16.99 -11.41 -12.56
CA GLN A 86 16.57 -12.50 -13.46
C GLN A 86 15.05 -12.60 -13.64
N GLY A 87 14.31 -11.64 -13.08
CA GLY A 87 12.85 -11.60 -13.13
C GLY A 87 12.36 -10.20 -13.47
N TYR A 88 12.15 -9.39 -12.45
CA TYR A 88 11.45 -8.12 -12.61
C TYR A 88 12.17 -7.12 -13.53
N SER A 89 13.50 -6.98 -13.44
CA SER A 89 14.25 -6.01 -14.28
C SER A 89 14.26 -6.42 -15.75
N LEU A 90 14.45 -7.72 -16.04
CA LEU A 90 14.38 -8.25 -17.41
C LEU A 90 12.99 -8.10 -18.02
N HIS A 91 11.94 -8.11 -17.21
CA HIS A 91 10.59 -7.82 -17.68
C HIS A 91 10.46 -6.34 -18.03
N LEU A 92 10.93 -5.47 -17.13
CA LEU A 92 10.84 -4.03 -17.29
C LEU A 92 11.57 -3.53 -18.55
N GLN A 93 12.76 -4.08 -18.80
CA GLN A 93 13.58 -3.78 -19.98
C GLN A 93 12.90 -4.09 -21.32
N GLN A 94 11.79 -4.82 -21.32
CA GLN A 94 11.00 -5.07 -22.54
C GLN A 94 10.09 -3.89 -22.89
N PHE A 95 9.82 -2.98 -21.96
CA PHE A 95 8.99 -1.79 -22.18
C PHE A 95 9.81 -0.50 -22.29
N SER A 96 10.83 -0.35 -21.43
CA SER A 96 11.71 0.81 -21.45
C SER A 96 13.15 0.36 -21.26
N SER A 97 14.07 0.98 -22.01
CA SER A 97 15.51 0.82 -21.80
C SER A 97 16.06 1.66 -20.65
N GLU A 98 15.26 2.59 -20.12
CA GLU A 98 15.67 3.47 -19.03
C GLU A 98 15.66 2.76 -17.67
N GLU A 99 16.62 3.09 -16.81
CA GLU A 99 16.63 2.59 -15.43
C GLU A 99 15.54 3.28 -14.60
N ILE A 100 14.96 2.56 -13.64
CA ILE A 100 13.93 3.12 -12.75
C ILE A 100 14.43 4.34 -11.95
N THR A 101 15.75 4.44 -11.73
CA THR A 101 16.37 5.55 -11.00
C THR A 101 16.46 6.83 -11.82
N ASP A 102 16.33 6.74 -13.14
CA ASP A 102 16.45 7.88 -14.05
C ASP A 102 15.10 8.56 -14.34
N ILE A 103 14.00 7.93 -13.92
CA ILE A 103 12.64 8.44 -14.07
C ILE A 103 12.43 9.65 -13.16
N ARG A 104 12.12 10.80 -13.77
CA ARG A 104 12.11 12.10 -13.06
C ARG A 104 10.73 12.55 -12.61
N ASP A 105 9.71 12.31 -13.43
CA ASP A 105 8.36 12.83 -13.22
C ASP A 105 7.27 11.89 -13.75
N LEU A 106 6.02 12.29 -13.52
CA LEU A 106 4.83 11.52 -13.87
C LEU A 106 4.67 11.30 -15.37
N GLU A 107 4.98 12.30 -16.17
CA GLU A 107 4.81 12.23 -17.62
C GLU A 107 5.88 11.36 -18.24
N HIS A 108 7.13 11.46 -17.76
CA HIS A 108 8.22 10.57 -18.12
C HIS A 108 7.90 9.11 -17.76
N PHE A 109 7.38 8.86 -16.55
CA PHE A 109 6.93 7.54 -16.12
C PHE A 109 5.85 6.97 -17.04
N LYS A 110 4.81 7.74 -17.34
CA LYS A 110 3.73 7.32 -18.24
C LYS A 110 4.26 7.06 -19.65
N ALA A 111 5.10 7.93 -20.19
CA ALA A 111 5.67 7.76 -21.52
C ALA A 111 6.51 6.47 -21.63
N CYS A 112 7.35 6.18 -20.63
CA CYS A 112 8.21 4.99 -20.64
C CYS A 112 7.43 3.68 -20.46
N PHE A 113 6.42 3.65 -19.58
CA PHE A 113 5.82 2.40 -19.15
C PHE A 113 4.35 2.21 -19.58
N PHE A 114 3.63 3.30 -19.79
CA PHE A 114 2.20 3.33 -20.11
C PHE A 114 1.88 4.32 -21.25
N PRO A 115 2.55 4.22 -22.42
CA PRO A 115 2.34 5.15 -23.53
C PRO A 115 0.89 5.10 -24.07
N GLU A 116 0.21 3.96 -23.89
CA GLU A 116 -1.18 3.73 -24.26
C GLU A 116 -2.18 4.10 -23.14
N GLY A 117 -1.70 4.63 -22.01
CA GLY A 117 -2.49 4.93 -20.82
C GLY A 117 -2.59 3.77 -19.82
N LEU A 118 -3.40 3.99 -18.78
CA LEU A 118 -3.64 3.03 -17.68
C LEU A 118 -4.97 2.26 -17.83
N ASP A 119 -5.82 2.64 -18.78
CA ASP A 119 -7.14 2.04 -19.03
C ASP A 119 -7.11 0.94 -20.13
N VAL A 120 -5.92 0.49 -20.51
CA VAL A 120 -5.67 -0.66 -21.41
C VAL A 120 -5.94 -2.00 -20.69
N ASP A 121 -5.77 -3.12 -21.40
CA ASP A 121 -5.93 -4.48 -20.87
C ASP A 121 -5.36 -4.62 -19.44
N GLN A 122 -6.25 -4.91 -18.48
CA GLN A 122 -5.91 -5.03 -17.07
C GLN A 122 -4.82 -6.07 -16.81
N ASP A 123 -4.70 -7.11 -17.65
CA ASP A 123 -3.63 -8.09 -17.54
C ASP A 123 -2.26 -7.44 -17.83
N VAL A 124 -2.19 -6.58 -18.84
CA VAL A 124 -0.95 -5.89 -19.25
C VAL A 124 -0.55 -4.88 -18.19
N VAL A 125 -1.51 -4.13 -17.65
CA VAL A 125 -1.28 -3.20 -16.53
C VAL A 125 -0.83 -3.97 -15.30
N SER A 126 -1.55 -5.02 -14.90
CA SER A 126 -1.17 -5.89 -13.78
C SER A 126 0.23 -6.47 -13.93
N MET A 127 0.62 -6.89 -15.14
CA MET A 127 1.92 -7.45 -15.43
C MET A 127 3.05 -6.40 -15.31
N LYS A 128 2.86 -5.22 -15.91
CA LYS A 128 3.76 -4.08 -15.76
C LYS A 128 3.89 -3.67 -14.29
N VAL A 129 2.77 -3.63 -13.56
CA VAL A 129 2.76 -3.18 -12.17
C VAL A 129 3.39 -4.20 -11.21
N ARG A 130 3.21 -5.49 -11.47
CA ARG A 130 3.83 -6.58 -10.69
C ARG A 130 5.36 -6.55 -10.76
N CYS A 131 5.93 -5.96 -11.82
CA CYS A 131 7.36 -5.74 -11.94
C CYS A 131 7.87 -4.68 -10.97
N TYR A 132 7.09 -3.65 -10.66
CA TYR A 132 7.51 -2.62 -9.71
C TYR A 132 7.57 -3.09 -8.25
N LYS A 133 7.20 -4.36 -7.96
CA LYS A 133 7.61 -5.07 -6.74
C LYS A 133 9.15 -5.08 -6.56
N LEU A 134 9.92 -4.74 -7.61
CA LEU A 134 11.33 -4.30 -7.59
C LEU A 134 11.67 -3.47 -6.35
N GLY A 135 10.85 -2.48 -6.00
CA GLY A 135 11.11 -1.58 -4.88
C GLY A 135 11.34 -2.33 -3.55
N LYS A 136 10.60 -3.41 -3.29
CA LYS A 136 10.73 -4.20 -2.05
C LYS A 136 12.00 -5.02 -2.01
N SER A 137 12.31 -5.70 -3.10
CA SER A 137 13.52 -6.52 -3.24
C SER A 137 14.77 -5.65 -3.26
N TRP A 138 14.71 -4.50 -3.94
CA TRP A 138 15.79 -3.52 -4.01
C TRP A 138 16.01 -2.85 -2.65
N PHE A 139 14.95 -2.44 -1.96
CA PHE A 139 15.02 -1.87 -0.61
C PHE A 139 15.65 -2.83 0.39
N LYS A 140 15.22 -4.11 0.40
CA LYS A 140 15.81 -5.15 1.27
C LYS A 140 17.27 -5.46 0.95
N LYS A 141 17.70 -5.31 -0.30
CA LYS A 141 19.10 -5.44 -0.71
C LYS A 141 19.96 -4.27 -0.22
N HIS A 142 19.44 -3.04 -0.31
CA HIS A 142 20.22 -1.82 -0.11
C HIS A 142 20.09 -1.17 1.27
N SER A 143 19.15 -1.58 2.13
CA SER A 143 19.11 -1.19 3.55
C SER A 143 20.37 -1.63 4.34
N ILE A 144 21.21 -2.49 3.73
CA ILE A 144 22.45 -3.03 4.28
C ILE A 144 23.69 -2.17 3.89
N LEU A 145 23.59 -1.25 2.92
CA LEU A 145 24.78 -0.58 2.34
C LEU A 145 25.05 0.83 2.91
N ARG A 146 26.19 0.94 3.61
CA ARG A 146 26.84 2.16 4.13
C ARG A 146 27.01 3.26 3.07
N GLN A 147 26.60 4.48 3.42
CA GLN A 147 26.80 5.80 2.78
C GLN A 147 26.57 5.97 1.27
N GLY A 148 27.14 5.15 0.38
CA GLY A 148 26.97 5.26 -1.09
C GLY A 148 25.63 4.73 -1.63
N GLY A 149 24.94 3.87 -0.86
CA GLY A 149 23.61 3.36 -1.21
C GLY A 149 22.47 4.37 -1.01
N ARG A 150 22.72 5.46 -0.27
CA ARG A 150 21.68 6.43 0.13
C ARG A 150 21.14 7.23 -1.05
N CYS A 151 21.99 7.71 -1.96
CA CYS A 151 21.55 8.44 -3.15
C CYS A 151 20.69 7.56 -4.08
N LYS A 152 21.10 6.31 -4.31
CA LYS A 152 20.31 5.38 -5.14
C LYS A 152 18.97 5.03 -4.49
N LEU A 153 18.94 4.91 -3.16
CA LEU A 153 17.69 4.70 -2.43
C LEU A 153 16.70 5.85 -2.65
N LEU A 154 17.14 7.10 -2.59
CA LEU A 154 16.25 8.25 -2.83
C LEU A 154 15.65 8.24 -4.25
N HIS A 155 16.43 7.88 -5.27
CA HIS A 155 15.92 7.73 -6.63
C HIS A 155 14.85 6.62 -6.72
N VAL A 156 15.06 5.49 -6.03
CA VAL A 156 14.04 4.41 -5.97
C VAL A 156 12.80 4.85 -5.21
N LEU A 157 12.94 5.59 -4.10
CA LEU A 157 11.81 6.16 -3.37
C LEU A 157 11.04 7.18 -4.22
N ASN A 158 11.74 8.00 -5.01
CA ASN A 158 11.11 8.91 -5.97
C ASN A 158 10.34 8.17 -7.06
N PHE A 159 10.92 7.11 -7.61
CA PHE A 159 10.24 6.25 -8.57
C PHE A 159 8.95 5.65 -7.99
N ILE A 160 9.00 5.11 -6.77
CA ILE A 160 7.82 4.56 -6.09
C ILE A 160 6.77 5.66 -5.85
N ARG A 161 7.19 6.87 -5.45
CA ARG A 161 6.30 8.03 -5.27
C ARG A 161 5.58 8.40 -6.58
N ILE A 162 6.32 8.50 -7.69
CA ILE A 162 5.74 8.83 -9.01
C ILE A 162 4.73 7.76 -9.44
N MET A 163 5.07 6.48 -9.24
CA MET A 163 4.18 5.37 -9.53
C MET A 163 2.88 5.46 -8.72
N MET A 164 2.98 5.71 -7.41
CA MET A 164 1.80 5.86 -6.55
C MET A 164 0.94 7.04 -6.97
N GLN A 165 1.57 8.16 -7.36
CA GLN A 165 0.88 9.32 -7.91
C GLN A 165 0.14 8.99 -9.22
N ALA A 166 0.73 8.17 -10.10
CA ALA A 166 0.07 7.73 -11.32
C ALA A 166 -1.17 6.86 -11.05
N PHE A 167 -1.15 6.06 -9.99
CA PHE A 167 -2.24 5.12 -9.67
C PHE A 167 -3.33 5.71 -8.79
N GLN A 168 -3.12 6.91 -8.24
CA GLN A 168 -4.00 7.54 -7.25
C GLN A 168 -5.47 7.65 -7.71
N GLN A 169 -5.71 7.84 -9.01
CA GLN A 169 -7.04 8.02 -9.58
C GLN A 169 -7.70 6.70 -10.04
N HIS A 170 -7.02 5.56 -9.89
CA HIS A 170 -7.48 4.27 -10.38
C HIS A 170 -7.72 3.30 -9.22
N ASP A 171 -8.98 3.18 -8.76
CA ASP A 171 -9.35 2.36 -7.61
C ASP A 171 -8.86 0.91 -7.68
N HIS A 172 -8.86 0.33 -8.88
CA HIS A 172 -8.39 -1.04 -9.13
C HIS A 172 -6.87 -1.21 -8.93
N LEU A 173 -6.11 -0.11 -8.91
CA LEU A 173 -4.67 -0.08 -8.64
C LEU A 173 -4.31 0.29 -7.19
N SER A 174 -5.31 0.55 -6.32
CA SER A 174 -5.11 0.91 -4.91
C SER A 174 -4.25 -0.10 -4.13
N TRP A 175 -4.35 -1.39 -4.45
CA TRP A 175 -3.48 -2.42 -3.88
C TRP A 175 -1.99 -2.18 -4.15
N HIS A 176 -1.64 -1.56 -5.28
CA HIS A 176 -0.27 -1.22 -5.62
C HIS A 176 0.24 0.00 -4.85
N ILE A 177 -0.64 0.96 -4.57
CA ILE A 177 -0.37 2.08 -3.65
C ILE A 177 -0.01 1.50 -2.28
N HIS A 178 -0.84 0.61 -1.72
CA HIS A 178 -0.55 -0.06 -0.44
C HIS A 178 0.80 -0.78 -0.43
N ASN A 179 1.10 -1.55 -1.48
CA ASN A 179 2.38 -2.26 -1.57
C ASN A 179 3.58 -1.31 -1.64
N GLY A 180 3.49 -0.22 -2.42
CA GLY A 180 4.51 0.82 -2.51
C GLY A 180 4.72 1.51 -1.16
N THR A 181 3.63 1.91 -0.50
CA THR A 181 3.64 2.56 0.81
C THR A 181 4.35 1.73 1.88
N SER A 182 4.16 0.40 1.88
CA SER A 182 4.82 -0.49 2.85
C SER A 182 6.36 -0.47 2.78
N LEU A 183 6.94 0.07 1.69
CA LEU A 183 8.38 0.17 1.49
C LEU A 183 8.99 1.40 2.16
N PHE A 184 8.19 2.42 2.43
CA PHE A 184 8.67 3.63 3.09
C PHE A 184 8.78 3.47 4.60
N SER A 185 7.97 2.59 5.20
CA SER A 185 7.93 2.35 6.67
C SER A 185 9.30 2.18 7.34
N PRO A 186 10.30 1.48 6.77
CA PRO A 186 11.61 1.31 7.41
C PRO A 186 12.57 2.50 7.19
N CYS A 187 12.21 3.49 6.37
CA CYS A 187 13.06 4.62 5.98
C CYS A 187 12.99 5.77 7.00
N ALA A 188 13.43 5.58 8.24
CA ALA A 188 13.43 6.64 9.25
C ALA A 188 14.62 7.61 9.08
N SER A 189 14.68 8.34 7.96
CA SER A 189 15.71 9.37 7.73
C SER A 189 15.10 10.68 7.27
N PHE A 190 15.74 11.81 7.60
CA PHE A 190 15.28 13.13 7.18
C PHE A 190 15.12 13.27 5.66
N GLN A 191 16.08 12.72 4.91
CA GLN A 191 16.05 12.74 3.44
C GLN A 191 14.89 11.91 2.87
N ALA A 192 14.36 10.95 3.64
CA ALA A 192 13.20 10.16 3.28
C ALA A 192 11.87 10.76 3.77
N LEU A 193 11.90 11.84 4.57
CA LEU A 193 10.73 12.42 5.22
C LEU A 193 9.67 12.88 4.20
N GLU A 194 10.10 13.56 3.13
CA GLU A 194 9.19 14.00 2.08
C GLU A 194 8.44 12.82 1.44
N TYR A 195 9.16 11.71 1.18
CA TYR A 195 8.58 10.51 0.62
C TYR A 195 7.66 9.76 1.60
N LEU A 196 8.00 9.74 2.88
CA LEU A 196 7.16 9.22 3.95
C LEU A 196 5.84 10.00 4.06
N LEU A 197 5.90 11.34 4.04
CA LEU A 197 4.72 12.20 4.03
C LEU A 197 3.85 11.96 2.80
N TRP A 198 4.47 11.84 1.62
CA TRP A 198 3.76 11.48 0.39
C TRP A 198 3.08 10.13 0.50
N ALA A 199 3.76 9.13 1.06
CA ALA A 199 3.21 7.80 1.22
C ALA A 199 2.03 7.77 2.19
N SER A 200 2.07 8.57 3.26
CA SER A 200 0.94 8.82 4.16
C SER A 200 -0.26 9.43 3.43
N ILE A 201 -0.04 10.54 2.71
CA ILE A 201 -1.09 11.24 1.96
C ILE A 201 -1.70 10.34 0.88
N SER A 202 -0.89 9.55 0.17
CA SER A 202 -1.38 8.62 -0.87
C SER A 202 -2.32 7.55 -0.32
N VAL A 203 -2.07 7.04 0.90
CA VAL A 203 -2.98 6.10 1.56
C VAL A 203 -4.29 6.80 1.94
N GLU A 204 -4.21 8.02 2.46
CA GLU A 204 -5.39 8.82 2.84
C GLU A 204 -6.27 9.17 1.64
N LEU A 205 -5.66 9.55 0.52
CA LEU A 205 -6.36 9.89 -0.71
C LEU A 205 -6.92 8.66 -1.44
N SER A 206 -6.62 7.44 -1.00
CA SER A 206 -7.11 6.21 -1.62
C SER A 206 -8.26 5.63 -0.81
N VAL A 207 -9.50 5.87 -1.27
CA VAL A 207 -10.73 5.40 -0.63
C VAL A 207 -10.69 3.89 -0.31
N PRO A 208 -10.22 2.99 -1.20
CA PRO A 208 -10.11 1.57 -0.89
C PRO A 208 -9.13 1.24 0.25
N LEU A 209 -8.15 2.11 0.52
CA LEU A 209 -7.17 1.93 1.58
C LEU A 209 -7.58 2.59 2.91
N MET A 210 -8.58 3.47 2.90
CA MET A 210 -9.13 4.13 4.10
C MET A 210 -10.12 3.24 4.87
N THR A 211 -9.69 2.02 5.18
CA THR A 211 -10.48 1.04 5.95
C THR A 211 -9.70 0.53 7.16
N ALA A 212 -10.41 0.02 8.17
CA ALA A 212 -9.81 -0.51 9.40
C ALA A 212 -8.76 -1.62 9.14
N LYS A 213 -8.87 -2.34 8.01
CA LYS A 213 -7.91 -3.36 7.57
C LYS A 213 -6.50 -2.80 7.36
N TYR A 214 -6.39 -1.59 6.82
CA TYR A 214 -5.10 -0.98 6.46
C TYR A 214 -4.64 0.06 7.49
N LEU A 215 -5.42 0.31 8.54
CA LEU A 215 -5.07 1.19 9.64
C LEU A 215 -3.67 0.92 10.24
N PRO A 216 -3.21 -0.33 10.43
CA PRO A 216 -1.85 -0.58 10.92
C PRO A 216 -0.76 0.02 10.02
N LEU A 217 -0.97 0.05 8.70
CA LEU A 217 -0.01 0.67 7.77
C LEU A 217 0.03 2.19 7.97
N SER A 218 -1.13 2.85 8.03
CA SER A 218 -1.23 4.28 8.27
C SER A 218 -0.57 4.68 9.59
N VAL A 219 -0.85 3.94 10.68
CA VAL A 219 -0.21 4.13 11.99
C VAL A 219 1.30 4.02 11.88
N THR A 220 1.81 2.98 11.18
CA THR A 220 3.26 2.76 11.04
C THR A 220 3.93 3.90 10.28
N LEU A 221 3.30 4.42 9.23
CA LEU A 221 3.83 5.57 8.48
C LEU A 221 3.86 6.82 9.35
N TYR A 222 2.78 7.11 10.08
CA TYR A 222 2.75 8.27 10.96
C TYR A 222 3.80 8.15 12.05
N CYS A 223 3.96 6.98 12.68
CA CYS A 223 5.05 6.75 13.63
C CYS A 223 6.42 6.97 12.98
N ALA A 224 6.67 6.46 11.77
CA ALA A 224 7.93 6.67 11.06
C ALA A 224 8.19 8.17 10.77
N VAL A 225 7.15 8.90 10.37
CA VAL A 225 7.19 10.37 10.22
C VAL A 225 7.51 11.05 11.55
N CYS A 226 6.84 10.68 12.65
CA CYS A 226 7.12 11.19 14.01
C CYS A 226 8.58 10.97 14.40
N HIS A 227 9.09 9.76 14.20
CA HIS A 227 10.48 9.41 14.50
C HIS A 227 11.45 10.25 13.69
N CYS A 228 11.21 10.43 12.38
CA CYS A 228 12.01 11.32 11.55
C CYS A 228 12.03 12.77 12.08
N TYR A 229 10.92 13.31 12.58
CA TYR A 229 10.91 14.66 13.16
C TYR A 229 11.68 14.74 14.47
N TYR A 230 11.44 13.77 15.35
CA TYR A 230 12.08 13.73 16.66
C TYR A 230 13.60 13.64 16.53
N ASP A 231 14.09 12.72 15.68
CA ASP A 231 15.52 12.48 15.50
C ASP A 231 16.26 13.66 14.86
N ASN A 232 15.57 14.45 14.02
CA ASN A 232 16.20 15.52 13.27
C ASN A 232 16.02 16.92 13.88
N GLN A 233 15.38 17.04 15.05
CA GLN A 233 15.08 18.33 15.71
C GLN A 233 14.47 19.37 14.75
N ALA A 234 13.78 18.92 13.70
CA ALA A 234 13.35 19.74 12.58
C ALA A 234 12.06 20.50 12.93
N GLY A 235 12.15 21.41 13.90
CA GLY A 235 11.08 22.32 14.27
C GLY A 235 10.96 23.55 13.36
N THR A 236 11.72 23.63 12.28
CA THR A 236 12.01 24.88 11.54
C THR A 236 11.20 25.13 10.27
N GLN A 237 10.41 24.16 9.77
CA GLN A 237 9.57 24.36 8.58
C GLN A 237 8.08 24.31 8.96
N ALA A 238 7.41 25.47 8.90
CA ALA A 238 6.02 25.63 9.34
C ALA A 238 5.04 24.72 8.59
N GLU A 239 5.16 24.61 7.26
CA GLU A 239 4.30 23.76 6.44
C GLU A 239 4.43 22.27 6.81
N VAL A 240 5.68 21.86 7.05
CA VAL A 240 6.06 20.49 7.36
C VAL A 240 5.55 20.11 8.76
N ARG A 241 5.62 21.02 9.73
CA ARG A 241 5.00 20.88 11.07
C ARG A 241 3.47 20.83 11.01
N SER A 242 2.85 21.63 10.14
CA SER A 242 1.39 21.60 9.95
C SER A 242 0.93 20.26 9.39
N ARG A 243 1.66 19.70 8.41
CA ARG A 243 1.39 18.35 7.89
C ARG A 243 1.52 17.30 8.99
N PHE A 244 2.56 17.37 9.82
CA PHE A 244 2.73 16.48 10.97
C PHE A 244 1.56 16.51 11.96
N LEU A 245 1.14 17.71 12.37
CA LEU A 245 0.00 17.89 13.29
C LEU A 245 -1.31 17.38 12.67
N PHE A 246 -1.49 17.57 11.37
CA PHE A 246 -2.64 17.02 10.64
C PHE A 246 -2.63 15.48 10.67
N LEU A 247 -1.49 14.84 10.42
CA LEU A 247 -1.38 13.37 10.48
C LEU A 247 -1.66 12.81 11.88
N LEU A 248 -1.16 13.48 12.94
CA LEU A 248 -1.48 13.15 14.34
C LEU A 248 -2.98 13.27 14.62
N PHE A 249 -3.60 14.35 14.13
CA PHE A 249 -5.04 14.54 14.24
C PHE A 249 -5.80 13.41 13.55
N GLN A 250 -5.43 13.04 12.32
CA GLN A 250 -6.05 11.95 11.57
C GLN A 250 -5.94 10.60 12.30
N LEU A 251 -4.77 10.30 12.87
CA LEU A 251 -4.57 9.12 13.71
C LEU A 251 -5.49 9.14 14.94
N GLY A 252 -5.56 10.28 15.62
CA GLY A 252 -6.47 10.49 16.75
C GLY A 252 -7.94 10.28 16.34
N ALA A 253 -8.35 10.83 15.20
CA ALA A 253 -9.71 10.71 14.69
C ALA A 253 -10.06 9.25 14.31
N LEU A 254 -9.13 8.52 13.70
CA LEU A 254 -9.29 7.10 13.39
C LEU A 254 -9.42 6.24 14.66
N VAL A 255 -8.58 6.48 15.66
CA VAL A 255 -8.65 5.79 16.97
C VAL A 255 -9.95 6.14 17.69
N PHE A 256 -10.34 7.41 17.67
CA PHE A 256 -11.59 7.90 18.25
C PHE A 256 -12.81 7.21 17.61
N LYS A 257 -12.91 7.26 16.28
CA LYS A 257 -13.96 6.59 15.52
C LYS A 257 -14.04 5.09 15.85
N ARG A 258 -12.90 4.40 15.88
CA ARG A 258 -12.84 2.99 16.24
C ARG A 258 -13.32 2.75 17.67
N ALA A 259 -12.89 3.56 18.63
CA ALA A 259 -13.28 3.45 20.03
C ALA A 259 -14.79 3.72 20.24
N VAL A 260 -15.38 4.62 19.46
CA VAL A 260 -16.81 4.95 19.54
C VAL A 260 -17.67 3.86 18.89
N PHE A 261 -17.28 3.34 17.72
CA PHE A 261 -18.10 2.40 16.96
C PHE A 261 -17.81 0.90 17.20
N GLU A 262 -16.55 0.48 17.44
CA GLU A 262 -16.24 -0.95 17.67
C GLU A 262 -16.49 -1.41 19.10
N ASN A 263 -16.29 -0.56 20.12
CA ASN A 263 -16.60 -0.91 21.52
C ASN A 263 -18.09 -1.12 21.79
N ARG A 264 -18.95 -0.70 20.84
CA ARG A 264 -20.41 -0.79 20.93
C ARG A 264 -20.99 -1.92 20.08
N ARG A 265 -20.18 -2.67 19.29
CA ARG A 265 -20.66 -3.88 18.60
C ARG A 265 -20.91 -5.00 19.62
N PRO A 266 -22.04 -5.72 19.57
CA PRO A 266 -22.41 -6.63 20.63
C PRO A 266 -21.49 -7.85 20.70
N LYS A 267 -20.72 -7.97 21.77
CA LYS A 267 -20.35 -9.28 22.31
C LYS A 267 -21.57 -9.83 23.04
N TYR A 268 -22.48 -10.48 22.30
CA TYR A 268 -23.58 -11.32 22.82
C TYR A 268 -24.08 -10.96 24.23
N LYS A 269 -24.67 -9.76 24.42
CA LYS A 269 -25.44 -9.45 25.62
C LYS A 269 -26.63 -8.57 25.26
N THR A 270 -27.80 -9.17 25.37
CA THR A 270 -29.09 -8.51 25.48
C THR A 270 -29.07 -7.50 26.62
N ARG A 271 -28.97 -6.21 26.29
CA ARG A 271 -29.33 -5.14 27.22
C ARG A 271 -29.93 -3.99 26.45
N ILE A 272 -31.27 -3.94 26.44
CA ILE A 272 -32.01 -2.74 26.08
C ILE A 272 -31.54 -1.64 27.04
N GLN A 273 -30.75 -0.68 26.54
CA GLN A 273 -30.42 0.50 27.32
C GLN A 273 -31.62 1.44 27.31
N THR A 274 -31.96 1.90 28.50
CA THR A 274 -33.07 2.79 28.79
C THR A 274 -32.80 4.14 28.12
N LYS A 275 -33.80 4.68 27.41
CA LYS A 275 -33.81 6.03 26.83
C LYS A 275 -33.14 7.05 27.77
N SER A 276 -32.21 7.85 27.25
CA SER A 276 -31.60 8.97 27.95
C SER A 276 -32.68 9.89 28.53
N SER A 277 -32.56 10.18 29.82
CA SER A 277 -33.50 11.04 30.54
C SER A 277 -33.22 12.50 30.18
N LEU A 278 -34.26 13.31 30.00
CA LEU A 278 -34.19 14.76 29.75
C LEU A 278 -33.31 15.55 30.75
N LYS A 279 -32.91 14.95 31.88
CA LYS A 279 -31.96 15.52 32.85
C LYS A 279 -30.52 15.58 32.37
N ASP A 280 -30.14 14.86 31.31
CA ASP A 280 -28.75 14.85 30.81
C ASP A 280 -28.38 16.12 30.02
N PHE A 281 -29.34 16.98 29.64
CA PHE A 281 -29.08 18.23 28.94
C PHE A 281 -28.51 19.35 29.83
N THR A 282 -28.73 19.27 31.15
CA THR A 282 -28.32 20.31 32.11
C THR A 282 -26.95 20.06 32.74
N SER A 283 -26.36 18.88 32.52
CA SER A 283 -25.06 18.53 33.06
C SER A 283 -23.92 19.31 32.36
N PRO A 284 -22.88 19.73 33.09
CA PRO A 284 -21.73 20.41 32.50
C PRO A 284 -20.96 19.46 31.57
N TRP A 285 -20.43 20.02 30.48
CA TRP A 285 -19.54 19.30 29.57
C TRP A 285 -18.25 18.85 30.30
N PRO A 286 -17.72 17.63 30.06
CA PRO A 286 -18.22 16.52 29.24
C PRO A 286 -19.07 15.51 30.01
N ARG A 287 -20.18 15.06 29.43
CA ARG A 287 -21.22 14.23 30.08
C ARG A 287 -21.12 12.76 29.69
N THR A 288 -21.10 12.47 28.40
CA THR A 288 -21.09 11.09 27.89
C THR A 288 -19.67 10.52 27.84
N SER A 289 -19.56 9.19 27.70
CA SER A 289 -18.26 8.54 27.48
C SER A 289 -17.59 9.02 26.18
N THR A 290 -18.38 9.35 25.16
CA THR A 290 -17.91 9.91 23.89
C THR A 290 -17.38 11.33 24.07
N GLU A 291 -18.09 12.21 24.79
CA GLU A 291 -17.65 13.59 25.08
C GLU A 291 -16.37 13.60 25.95
N LYS A 292 -16.27 12.68 26.92
CA LYS A 292 -15.07 12.51 27.75
C LYS A 292 -13.88 12.02 26.94
N LEU A 293 -14.10 11.09 26.01
CA LEU A 293 -13.07 10.60 25.11
C LEU A 293 -12.60 11.70 24.14
N LEU A 294 -13.52 12.50 23.58
CA LEU A 294 -13.20 13.67 22.75
C LEU A 294 -12.30 14.66 23.50
N THR A 295 -12.67 15.01 24.73
CA THR A 295 -11.90 15.95 25.56
C THR A 295 -10.55 15.39 25.96
N SER A 296 -10.44 14.06 26.12
CA SER A 296 -9.17 13.38 26.41
C SER A 296 -8.23 13.28 25.22
N MET A 297 -8.75 13.25 23.98
CA MET A 297 -7.96 12.97 22.78
C MET A 297 -7.61 14.24 21.98
N PHE A 298 -8.37 15.32 22.15
CA PHE A 298 -8.22 16.54 21.34
C PHE A 298 -8.26 17.80 22.20
N ASP A 299 -7.19 18.60 22.11
CA ASP A 299 -6.96 19.76 22.97
C ASP A 299 -7.81 21.00 22.62
N SER A 300 -8.48 21.02 21.46
CA SER A 300 -9.27 22.18 21.01
C SER A 300 -10.67 21.80 20.54
N CYS A 301 -11.63 22.71 20.73
CA CYS A 301 -13.00 22.57 20.21
C CYS A 301 -13.03 22.33 18.70
N ALA A 302 -12.16 23.00 17.94
CA ALA A 302 -12.05 22.78 16.49
C ALA A 302 -11.59 21.35 16.15
N ALA A 303 -10.59 20.83 16.88
CA ALA A 303 -10.12 19.46 16.69
C ALA A 303 -11.19 18.44 17.13
N GLN A 304 -11.87 18.68 18.26
CA GLN A 304 -12.98 17.84 18.71
C GLN A 304 -14.11 17.79 17.66
N PHE A 305 -14.46 18.94 17.07
CA PHE A 305 -15.49 19.02 16.03
C PHE A 305 -15.06 18.30 14.74
N LEU A 306 -13.82 18.49 14.28
CA LEU A 306 -13.30 17.77 13.12
C LEU A 306 -13.26 16.26 13.37
N ALA A 307 -12.92 15.80 14.57
CA ALA A 307 -12.92 14.38 14.92
C ALA A 307 -14.33 13.78 14.88
N ILE A 308 -15.35 14.54 15.26
CA ILE A 308 -16.76 14.15 15.12
C ILE A 308 -17.13 14.01 13.64
N LEU A 309 -16.76 14.99 12.80
CA LEU A 309 -17.02 14.93 11.35
C LEU A 309 -16.35 13.71 10.72
N GLU A 310 -15.07 13.47 11.02
CA GLU A 310 -14.32 12.33 10.50
C GLU A 310 -14.88 10.99 11.01
N ALA A 311 -15.38 10.94 12.25
CA ALA A 311 -16.04 9.76 12.79
C ALA A 311 -17.38 9.46 12.09
N LEU A 312 -18.16 10.49 11.79
CA LEU A 312 -19.43 10.39 11.06
C LEU A 312 -19.24 10.13 9.56
N TRP A 313 -18.09 10.49 9.00
CA TRP A 313 -17.77 10.30 7.59
C TRP A 313 -17.58 8.82 7.26
N ASP A 314 -18.52 8.19 6.56
CA ASP A 314 -18.39 6.79 6.15
C ASP A 314 -17.64 6.70 4.81
N SER A 315 -16.39 6.23 4.82
CA SER A 315 -15.58 6.01 3.61
C SER A 315 -16.10 4.86 2.73
N SER A 316 -17.00 4.03 3.24
CA SER A 316 -17.64 2.96 2.47
C SER A 316 -18.94 3.38 1.76
N ALA A 317 -19.43 4.59 2.04
CA ALA A 317 -20.58 5.18 1.39
C ALA A 317 -20.13 6.15 0.28
N ARG A 318 -20.76 6.07 -0.90
CA ARG A 318 -20.50 7.05 -1.98
C ARG A 318 -20.82 8.47 -1.47
N PRO A 319 -20.08 9.52 -1.87
CA PRO A 319 -20.24 10.89 -1.36
C PRO A 319 -21.64 11.52 -1.45
N LEU A 320 -22.55 10.92 -2.23
CA LEU A 320 -23.94 11.38 -2.42
C LEU A 320 -24.98 10.35 -1.96
N GLN A 321 -24.55 9.27 -1.29
CA GLN A 321 -25.42 8.18 -0.88
C GLN A 321 -25.12 7.85 0.58
N MET A 322 -25.58 8.72 1.49
CA MET A 322 -25.60 8.46 2.92
C MET A 322 -26.57 7.29 3.17
N ARG A 323 -26.07 6.06 3.03
CA ARG A 323 -26.87 4.87 3.31
C ARG A 323 -27.16 4.90 4.80
N MET A 324 -28.43 4.95 5.17
CA MET A 324 -28.84 4.84 6.57
C MET A 324 -28.16 3.61 7.18
N LEU A 325 -27.37 3.82 8.24
CA LEU A 325 -26.82 2.74 9.05
C LEU A 325 -28.00 1.90 9.52
N GLY A 326 -28.13 0.68 8.97
CA GLY A 326 -29.28 -0.19 9.20
C GLY A 326 -29.34 -0.80 10.60
N ASP A 327 -28.38 -0.46 11.47
CA ASP A 327 -28.26 -0.95 12.83
C ASP A 327 -28.63 0.18 13.81
N ALA A 328 -29.65 -0.05 14.64
CA ALA A 328 -30.21 0.97 15.52
C ALA A 328 -29.17 1.55 16.49
N GLU A 329 -28.18 0.73 16.91
CA GLU A 329 -27.08 1.15 17.80
C GLU A 329 -26.09 2.11 17.09
N LEU A 330 -25.91 1.95 15.78
CA LEU A 330 -25.07 2.84 14.98
C LEU A 330 -25.76 4.20 14.76
N GLN A 331 -27.09 4.22 14.61
CA GLN A 331 -27.87 5.45 14.55
C GLN A 331 -27.85 6.21 15.88
N GLU A 332 -27.98 5.51 17.01
CA GLU A 332 -27.88 6.11 18.34
C GLU A 332 -26.51 6.74 18.59
N THR A 333 -25.44 6.03 18.19
CA THR A 333 -24.07 6.53 18.28
C THR A 333 -23.84 7.75 17.37
N ALA A 334 -24.44 7.77 16.17
CA ALA A 334 -24.38 8.94 15.29
C ALA A 334 -25.13 10.15 15.87
N LEU A 335 -26.29 9.95 16.49
CA LEU A 335 -27.05 11.01 17.17
C LEU A 335 -26.29 11.58 18.38
N GLU A 336 -25.60 10.73 19.14
CA GLU A 336 -24.74 11.16 20.25
C GLU A 336 -23.59 12.05 19.75
N LEU A 337 -22.93 11.66 18.65
CA LEU A 337 -21.88 12.45 18.00
C LEU A 337 -22.39 13.79 17.46
N LEU A 338 -23.58 13.80 16.82
CA LEU A 338 -24.20 15.03 16.33
C LEU A 338 -24.57 15.99 17.47
N SER A 339 -25.10 15.48 18.58
CA SER A 339 -25.41 16.26 19.78
C SER A 339 -24.15 16.89 20.38
N ALA A 340 -23.06 16.12 20.47
CA ALA A 340 -21.76 16.63 20.91
C ALA A 340 -21.24 17.74 19.98
N GLY A 341 -21.37 17.56 18.65
CA GLY A 341 -20.95 18.54 17.66
C GLY A 341 -21.73 19.86 17.75
N LEU A 342 -23.05 19.81 17.95
CA LEU A 342 -23.88 21.00 18.13
C LEU A 342 -23.47 21.82 19.36
N ARG A 343 -23.14 21.16 20.48
CA ARG A 343 -22.69 21.86 21.69
C ARG A 343 -21.36 22.57 21.47
N ILE A 344 -20.39 21.90 20.87
CA ILE A 344 -19.09 22.50 20.54
C ILE A 344 -19.26 23.75 19.68
N LEU A 345 -20.11 23.70 18.65
CA LEU A 345 -20.43 24.87 17.81
C LEU A 345 -21.17 25.98 18.56
N SER A 346 -21.93 25.65 19.60
CA SER A 346 -22.67 26.63 20.41
C SER A 346 -21.80 27.36 21.44
N GLY A 347 -20.50 27.09 21.49
CA GLY A 347 -19.62 27.62 22.55
C GLY A 347 -19.71 26.82 23.86
N LEU A 348 -20.21 25.57 23.78
CA LEU A 348 -20.47 24.54 24.80
C LEU A 348 -21.84 24.58 25.52
#